data_AF-A0A099TYB4-F1
#
_entry.id   AF-A0A099TYB4-F1
#
_cell.length_a   1.000
_cell.length_b   1.000
_cell.length_c   1.000
_cell.angle_alpha   90.00
_cell.angle_beta   90.00
_cell.angle_gamma   90.00
#
_symmetry.space_group_name_H-M   'P 1'
#
loop_
_entity.id
_entity.type
_entity.pdbx_description
1 polymer ?
#
loop_
_entity_poly.entity_id
_entity_poly.type
_entity_poly.pdbx_seq_one_letter_code
_entity_poly.pdbx_strand_id
1 'polypeptide(L)' 'MAGEIPEYWEVRKLKYVIYLKNQRCGNSDFKIELENIESKTGQYILTNEIVFEDSGINFYKCDILFGKLRPYLAKVFLAK' A
#
# COMPACT_ATOMS: atom_id res chain seq x y z
N MET A 1 15.61 -9.20 18.26
CA MET A 1 14.60 -10.04 18.93
C MET A 1 13.37 -9.17 19.10
N ALA A 2 12.19 -9.62 18.71
CA ALA A 2 10.97 -8.88 19.04
C ALA A 2 10.92 -8.76 20.57
N GLY A 3 10.67 -7.55 21.10
CA GLY A 3 10.51 -7.34 22.53
C GLY A 3 9.37 -8.21 23.07
N GLU A 4 9.34 -8.41 24.39
CA GLU A 4 8.25 -9.15 25.04
C GLU A 4 6.90 -8.57 24.63
N ILE A 5 6.02 -9.44 24.11
CA ILE A 5 4.67 -9.06 23.71
C ILE A 5 3.85 -8.94 24.99
N PRO A 6 3.15 -7.82 25.25
CA PRO A 6 2.33 -7.67 26.43
C PRO A 6 1.26 -8.75 26.53
N GLU A 7 0.98 -9.24 27.75
CA GLU A 7 0.09 -10.40 27.99
C GLU A 7 -1.36 -10.20 27.48
N TYR A 8 -1.79 -8.94 27.35
CA TYR A 8 -3.11 -8.57 26.83
C TYR A 8 -3.17 -8.42 25.29
N TRP A 9 -2.05 -8.61 24.57
CA TRP A 9 -2.02 -8.53 23.12
C TRP A 9 -2.30 -9.89 22.49
N GLU A 10 -3.32 -9.94 21.63
CA GLU A 10 -3.60 -11.13 20.85
C GLU A 10 -2.77 -11.14 19.55
N VAL A 11 -1.94 -12.18 19.38
CA VAL A 11 -1.19 -12.37 18.14
C VAL A 11 -2.12 -12.92 17.06
N ARG A 12 -2.45 -12.10 16.06
CA ARG A 12 -3.26 -12.49 14.89
C ARG A 12 -2.48 -12.40 13.60
N LYS A 13 -2.76 -13.32 12.66
CA LYS A 13 -2.24 -13.22 11.29
C LYS A 13 -2.91 -12.06 10.57
N LEU A 14 -2.13 -11.23 9.87
CA LEU A 14 -2.60 -10.03 9.17
C LEU A 14 -3.81 -10.30 8.26
N LYS A 15 -3.82 -11.44 7.56
CA LYS A 15 -4.92 -11.86 6.65
C LYS A 15 -6.32 -11.93 7.31
N TYR A 16 -6.40 -11.98 8.63
CA TYR A 16 -7.67 -12.00 9.37
C TYR A 16 -8.15 -10.61 9.80
N VAL A 17 -7.31 -9.58 9.68
CA VAL A 17 -7.62 -8.20 10.06
C VAL A 17 -7.63 -7.24 8.87
N ILE A 18 -7.32 -7.73 7.66
CA ILE A 18 -7.34 -6.95 6.42
C ILE A 18 -8.19 -7.61 5.35
N TYR A 19 -8.71 -6.80 4.43
CA TYR A 19 -9.34 -7.25 3.19
C TYR A 19 -8.44 -6.93 2.01
N LEU A 20 -8.13 -7.94 1.19
CA LEU A 20 -7.37 -7.74 -0.03
C LEU A 20 -8.28 -7.24 -1.14
N LYS A 21 -8.04 -6.02 -1.63
CA LYS A 21 -8.72 -5.48 -2.82
C LYS A 21 -7.89 -5.81 -4.06
N ASN A 22 -8.52 -6.47 -5.02
CA ASN A 22 -7.93 -6.80 -6.33
C ASN A 22 -8.83 -6.34 -7.49
N GLN A 23 -9.75 -5.41 -7.23
CA GLN A 23 -10.66 -4.91 -8.25
C GLN A 23 -9.86 -4.05 -9.23
N ARG A 24 -9.81 -4.44 -10.50
CA ARG A 24 -9.13 -3.68 -11.54
C ARG A 24 -9.97 -2.48 -11.95
N CYS A 25 -9.30 -1.41 -12.34
CA CYS A 25 -9.91 -0.23 -12.92
C CYS A 25 -9.15 0.22 -14.16
N GLY A 26 -9.89 0.60 -15.20
CA GLY A 26 -9.31 1.16 -16.42
C GLY A 26 -9.19 2.68 -16.39
N ASN A 27 -10.12 3.38 -15.72
CA ASN A 27 -10.21 4.84 -15.73
C ASN A 27 -10.23 5.39 -14.31
N SER A 28 -9.14 6.03 -13.92
CA SER A 28 -9.00 6.72 -12.63
C SER A 28 -8.27 8.04 -12.87
N ASP A 29 -8.79 9.14 -12.32
CA ASP A 29 -8.15 10.46 -12.36
C ASP A 29 -6.86 10.49 -11.53
N PHE A 30 -6.78 9.64 -10.50
CA PHE A 30 -5.64 9.54 -9.62
C PHE A 30 -4.98 8.16 -9.73
N LYS A 31 -3.68 8.19 -10.02
CA LYS A 31 -2.83 7.04 -10.30
C LYS A 31 -1.65 7.10 -9.33
N ILE A 32 -1.15 5.94 -8.88
CA ILE A 32 0.03 5.87 -7.99
C ILE A 32 0.85 4.67 -8.43
N GLU A 33 2.15 4.88 -8.66
CA GLU A 33 3.11 3.81 -8.87
C GLU A 33 4.04 3.64 -7.67
N LEU A 34 4.79 2.54 -7.66
CA LEU A 34 5.83 2.33 -6.66
C LEU A 34 6.91 3.42 -6.71
N GLU A 35 7.09 4.11 -7.83
CA GLU A 35 8.04 5.24 -7.94
C GLU A 35 7.57 6.48 -7.18
N ASN A 36 6.24 6.67 -7.07
CA ASN A 36 5.65 7.77 -6.30
C ASN A 36 5.66 7.54 -4.78
N ILE A 37 6.16 6.41 -4.28
CA ILE A 37 6.15 6.10 -2.85
C ILE A 37 7.59 6.14 -2.33
N GLU A 38 7.84 7.05 -1.39
CA GLU A 38 9.11 7.12 -0.68
C GLU A 38 9.29 5.90 0.24
N SER A 39 10.49 5.34 0.23
CA SER A 39 10.81 4.13 1.00
C SER A 39 10.85 4.43 2.49
N LYS A 40 10.22 3.57 3.32
CA LYS A 40 10.19 3.64 4.80
C LYS A 40 9.43 4.80 5.43
N THR A 41 9.09 5.85 4.70
CA THR A 41 8.31 6.99 5.22
C THR A 41 6.83 6.89 4.88
N GLY A 42 6.53 6.20 3.77
CA GLY A 42 5.20 6.09 3.19
C GLY A 42 4.61 7.41 2.70
N GLN A 43 5.47 8.38 2.43
CA GLN A 43 5.09 9.64 1.80
C GLN A 43 4.89 9.46 0.30
N TYR A 44 3.91 10.19 -0.23
CA TYR A 44 3.66 10.27 -1.66
C TYR A 44 4.51 11.39 -2.27
N ILE A 45 5.28 11.02 -3.28
CA ILE A 45 6.08 11.90 -4.11
C ILE A 45 5.22 12.26 -5.32
N LEU A 46 4.89 13.53 -5.44
CA LEU A 46 4.17 14.07 -6.58
C LEU A 46 5.12 14.13 -7.77
N THR A 47 4.91 13.26 -8.75
CA THR A 47 5.63 13.28 -10.02
C THR A 47 4.67 13.73 -11.10
N ASN A 48 5.11 14.65 -11.96
CA ASN A 48 4.29 15.13 -13.07
C ASN A 48 4.09 13.99 -14.06
N GLU A 49 2.82 13.66 -14.31
CA GLU A 49 2.33 12.70 -15.31
C GLU A 49 2.57 11.22 -15.00
N ILE A 50 1.62 10.63 -14.28
CA ILE A 50 1.57 9.18 -14.06
C ILE A 50 0.87 8.55 -15.27
N VAL A 51 1.66 8.26 -16.30
CA VAL A 51 1.20 7.56 -17.51
C VAL A 51 1.50 6.08 -17.34
N PHE A 52 0.65 5.39 -16.58
CA PHE A 52 0.62 3.92 -16.66
C PHE A 52 -0.44 3.47 -17.66
N GLU A 53 -0.04 2.64 -18.62
CA GLU A 53 -0.89 2.03 -19.65
C GLU A 53 -1.73 0.85 -19.13
N ASP A 54 -1.31 0.25 -18.00
CA ASP A 54 -1.93 -0.99 -17.50
C ASP A 54 -3.15 -0.74 -16.61
N SER A 55 -4.05 -1.72 -16.54
CA SER A 55 -5.20 -1.69 -15.64
C SER A 55 -4.76 -1.83 -14.17
N GLY A 56 -4.76 -0.71 -13.44
CA GLY A 56 -4.41 -0.65 -12.02
C GLY A 56 -5.46 -1.27 -11.10
N ILE A 57 -5.13 -1.40 -9.80
CA ILE A 57 -6.07 -1.82 -8.76
C ILE A 57 -6.76 -0.58 -8.18
N ASN A 58 -8.09 -0.63 -8.06
CA ASN A 58 -8.86 0.40 -7.36
C ASN A 58 -8.53 0.40 -5.86
N PHE A 59 -8.26 1.61 -5.36
CA PHE A 59 -8.11 1.89 -3.95
C PHE A 59 -9.00 3.09 -3.58
N TYR A 60 -9.38 3.14 -2.32
CA TYR A 60 -10.21 4.17 -1.74
C TYR A 60 -9.49 4.82 -0.56
N LYS A 61 -10.02 5.94 -0.09
CA LYS A 61 -9.58 6.54 1.17
C LYS A 61 -9.57 5.49 2.29
N CYS A 62 -8.52 5.52 3.11
CA CYS A 62 -8.17 4.57 4.17
C CYS A 62 -7.62 3.21 3.71
N ASP A 63 -7.45 2.97 2.40
CA ASP A 63 -6.75 1.76 1.94
C ASP A 63 -5.22 1.90 2.06
N ILE A 64 -4.55 0.77 2.27
CA ILE A 64 -3.10 0.66 2.35
C ILE A 64 -2.58 0.01 1.06
N LEU A 65 -1.78 0.75 0.30
CA LEU A 65 -1.10 0.24 -0.89
C LEU A 65 0.26 -0.31 -0.48
N PHE A 66 0.51 -1.57 -0.80
CA PHE A 66 1.73 -2.28 -0.41
C PHE A 66 2.40 -2.95 -1.63
N GLY A 67 3.68 -2.64 -1.85
CA GLY A 67 4.44 -3.20 -2.96
C GLY A 67 4.81 -4.69 -2.77
N LYS A 68 4.05 -5.59 -3.41
CA LYS A 68 4.27 -7.05 -3.33
C LYS A 68 5.63 -7.50 -3.90
N LEU A 69 6.10 -6.88 -4.99
CA LEU A 69 7.27 -7.35 -5.75
C LEU A 69 8.60 -7.15 -5.01
N ARG A 70 8.71 -6.13 -4.14
CA ARG A 70 9.95 -5.79 -3.42
C ARG A 70 9.64 -5.32 -2.00
N PRO A 71 9.18 -6.21 -1.10
CA PRO A 71 8.76 -5.83 0.26
C PRO A 71 9.86 -5.13 1.07
N TYR A 72 11.13 -5.47 0.79
CA TYR A 72 12.30 -4.89 1.45
C TYR A 72 12.49 -3.39 1.17
N LEU A 73 11.92 -2.85 0.08
CA LEU A 73 11.95 -1.41 -0.17
C LEU A 73 11.06 -0.64 0.82
N ALA A 74 10.17 -1.33 1.54
CA ALA A 74 9.25 -0.71 2.50
C ALA A 74 8.46 0.47 1.89
N LYS A 75 8.06 0.32 0.63
CA LYS A 75 7.19 1.26 -0.08
C LYS A 75 5.75 0.94 0.24
N VAL A 76 5.17 1.76 1.12
CA VAL A 76 3.79 1.64 1.60
C VAL A 76 3.13 2.98 1.49
N PHE A 77 1.91 3.07 0.98
CA PHE A 77 1.17 4.33 0.92
C PHE A 77 -0.19 4.18 1.60
N LEU A 78 -0.53 5.15 2.44
CA LEU A 78 -1.85 5.26 3.05
C LEU A 78 -2.68 6.26 2.24
N ALA A 79 -3.72 5.78 1.56
CA ALA A 79 -4.67 6.66 0.88
C ALA A 79 -5.43 7.48 1.94
N LYS A 80 -5.24 8.80 1.96
CA LYS A 80 -5.89 9.73 2.90
C LYS A 80 -7.00 10.55 2.25
#